data_AF-A0A349BW90-F1
#
_entry.id   AF-A0A349BW90-F1
#
_cell.length_a   1.000
_cell.length_b   1.000
_cell.length_c   1.000
_cell.angle_alpha   90.00
_cell.angle_beta   90.00
_cell.angle_gamma   90.00
#
_symmetry.space_group_name_H-M   'P 1'
#
loop_
_entity.id
_entity.type
_entity.pdbx_description
1 polymer ?
#
loop_
_entity_poly.entity_id
_entity_poly.type
_entity_poly.pdbx_seq_one_letter_code
_entity_poly.pdbx_strand_id
1 'polypeptide(L)'
;MLNKPIHAVTTFHNAYGLGIETQPTANLPKAITELRFNLMKEENEEYLQAVKEGDLVEIGDALGDMLYILCGTIIAHGFQDKIEAIFDEIQLSNMSKLDDNGKPIYREDGKVMKGPNYFKPDLSKILAKDQ
;
A
#
# COMPACT_ATOMS: atom_id res chain seq x y z
N MET A 1 6.71 2.72 -11.05
CA MET A 1 7.49 1.68 -10.37
C MET A 1 7.93 2.18 -9.00
N LEU A 2 7.66 1.41 -7.96
CA LEU A 2 8.04 1.65 -6.56
C LEU A 2 9.51 1.34 -6.29
N ASN A 3 10.29 0.96 -7.30
CA ASN A 3 11.72 0.65 -7.18
C ASN A 3 12.54 1.76 -6.50
N LYS A 4 12.33 3.03 -6.88
CA LYS A 4 13.05 4.17 -6.26
C LYS A 4 12.76 4.29 -4.75
N PRO A 5 11.50 4.45 -4.30
CA PRO A 5 11.21 4.59 -2.87
C PRO A 5 11.58 3.34 -2.06
N ILE A 6 11.28 2.13 -2.56
CA ILE A 6 11.67 0.88 -1.89
C ILE A 6 13.19 0.80 -1.70
N HIS A 7 13.99 1.11 -2.73
CA HIS A 7 15.45 1.07 -2.61
C HIS A 7 15.97 2.09 -1.59
N ALA A 8 15.41 3.31 -1.58
CA ALA A 8 15.78 4.34 -0.62
C ALA A 8 15.47 3.91 0.83
N VAL A 9 14.27 3.36 1.07
CA VAL A 9 13.87 2.91 2.41
C VAL A 9 14.62 1.64 2.84
N THR A 10 14.97 0.74 1.91
CA THR A 10 15.86 -0.39 2.21
C THR A 10 17.25 0.09 2.64
N THR A 11 17.78 1.14 2.02
CA THR A 11 19.05 1.75 2.43
C THR A 11 18.95 2.33 3.83
N PHE A 12 17.84 3.00 4.16
CA PHE A 12 17.55 3.47 5.51
C PHE A 12 17.47 2.30 6.51
N HIS A 13 16.71 1.24 6.23
CA HIS A 13 16.63 0.08 7.12
C HIS A 13 18.01 -0.53 7.40
N ASN A 14 18.85 -0.68 6.37
CA ASN A 14 20.22 -1.18 6.54
C ASN A 14 21.07 -0.25 7.41
N ALA A 15 21.00 1.07 7.20
CA ALA A 15 21.76 2.05 7.96
C ALA A 15 21.38 2.07 9.46
N TYR A 16 20.11 1.84 9.77
CA TYR A 16 19.57 1.89 11.13
C TYR A 16 19.36 0.51 11.78
N GLY A 17 19.77 -0.58 11.11
CA GLY A 17 19.63 -1.95 11.63
C GLY A 17 18.17 -2.39 11.81
N LEU A 18 17.26 -1.90 10.97
CA LEU A 18 15.84 -2.26 11.00
C LEU A 18 15.59 -3.56 10.23
N GLY A 19 14.54 -4.29 10.60
CA GLY A 19 14.17 -5.56 9.96
C GLY A 19 13.92 -5.42 8.46
N ILE A 20 14.49 -6.35 7.69
CA ILE A 20 14.31 -6.51 6.25
C ILE A 20 14.06 -7.99 6.02
N GLU A 21 12.84 -8.33 5.60
CA GLU A 21 12.52 -9.70 5.25
C GLU A 21 12.72 -9.89 3.74
N THR A 22 13.30 -11.01 3.35
CA THR A 22 13.55 -11.30 1.92
C THR A 22 12.43 -12.09 1.28
N GLN A 23 11.48 -12.58 2.08
CA GLN A 23 10.31 -13.32 1.62
C GLN A 23 9.04 -12.86 2.36
N PRO A 24 7.86 -12.91 1.70
CA PRO A 24 6.60 -12.55 2.32
C PRO A 24 6.36 -13.31 3.63
N THR A 25 6.14 -12.57 4.71
CA THR A 25 5.91 -13.16 6.03
C THR A 25 4.79 -12.45 6.79
N ALA A 26 4.00 -13.24 7.52
CA ALA A 26 3.05 -12.76 8.52
C ALA A 26 3.66 -12.74 9.94
N ASN A 27 4.86 -13.30 10.11
CA ASN A 27 5.46 -13.60 11.41
C ASN A 27 6.42 -12.49 11.85
N LEU A 28 5.90 -11.29 12.09
CA LEU A 28 6.67 -10.21 12.71
C LEU A 28 6.52 -10.22 14.22
N PRO A 29 7.54 -9.76 14.99
CA PRO A 29 7.36 -9.53 16.41
C PRO A 29 6.20 -8.56 16.65
N LYS A 30 5.37 -8.84 17.65
CA LYS A 30 4.18 -8.03 17.98
C LYS A 30 4.49 -6.53 18.10
N ALA A 31 5.60 -6.19 18.74
CA ALA A 31 6.04 -4.80 18.88
C ALA A 31 6.32 -4.12 17.53
N ILE A 32 6.85 -4.85 16.54
CA ILE A 32 7.07 -4.33 15.19
C ILE A 32 5.74 -4.14 14.45
N THR A 33 4.81 -5.10 14.56
CA THR A 33 3.48 -4.96 13.99
C THR A 33 2.73 -3.75 14.55
N GLU A 34 2.78 -3.57 15.87
CA GLU A 34 2.17 -2.41 16.54
C GLU A 34 2.86 -1.09 16.14
N LEU A 35 4.19 -1.08 16.05
CA LEU A 35 4.94 0.09 15.59
C LEU A 35 4.54 0.49 14.17
N ARG A 36 4.50 -0.44 13.22
CA ARG A 36 4.13 -0.15 11.82
C ARG A 36 2.70 0.39 11.71
N PHE A 37 1.77 -0.18 12.48
CA PHE A 37 0.39 0.33 12.55
C PHE A 37 0.33 1.76 13.08
N ASN A 38 1.02 2.04 14.19
CA ASN A 38 1.00 3.37 14.81
C ASN A 38 1.61 4.43 13.91
N LEU A 39 2.73 4.13 13.24
CA LEU A 39 3.34 5.06 12.28
C LEU A 39 2.37 5.38 11.13
N MET A 40 1.75 4.38 10.50
CA MET A 40 0.75 4.64 9.44
C MET A 40 -0.46 5.45 9.94
N LYS A 41 -0.85 5.25 11.20
CA LYS A 41 -1.94 6.00 11.82
C LYS A 41 -1.56 7.48 12.00
N GLU A 42 -0.36 7.73 12.51
CA GLU A 42 0.21 9.07 12.73
C GLU A 42 0.21 9.88 11.43
N GLU A 43 0.84 9.37 10.36
CA GLU A 43 0.90 10.08 9.07
C GLU A 43 -0.49 10.36 8.47
N ASN A 44 -1.43 9.43 8.68
CA ASN A 44 -2.80 9.61 8.21
C ASN A 44 -3.59 10.65 9.01
N GLU A 45 -3.30 10.80 10.31
CA GLU A 45 -3.86 11.87 11.16
C GLU A 45 -3.29 13.24 10.74
N GLU A 46 -1.99 13.32 10.45
CA GLU A 46 -1.33 14.52 9.92
C GLU A 46 -1.88 14.94 8.55
N TYR A 47 -2.02 14.00 7.61
CA TYR A 47 -2.66 14.24 6.32
C TYR A 47 -4.08 14.82 6.49
N LEU A 48 -4.89 14.24 7.39
CA LEU A 48 -6.25 14.71 7.62
C LEU A 48 -6.26 16.14 8.18
N GLN A 49 -5.30 16.49 9.03
CA GLN A 49 -5.17 17.84 9.57
C GLN A 49 -4.75 18.82 8.48
N ALA A 50 -3.71 18.52 7.71
CA ALA A 50 -3.21 19.36 6.62
C ALA A 50 -4.30 19.65 5.57
N VAL A 51 -5.12 18.65 5.22
CA VAL A 51 -6.27 18.83 4.32
C VAL A 51 -7.34 19.78 4.89
N LYS A 52 -7.63 19.69 6.19
CA LYS A 52 -8.61 20.58 6.85
C LYS A 52 -8.12 22.02 6.88
N GLU A 53 -6.82 22.22 7.00
CA GLU A 53 -6.18 23.54 7.03
C GLU A 53 -5.92 24.11 5.64
N GLY A 54 -6.01 23.28 4.59
CA GLY A 54 -5.70 23.68 3.22
C GLY A 54 -4.22 23.95 2.99
N ASP A 55 -3.35 23.34 3.81
CA ASP A 55 -1.91 23.53 3.73
C ASP A 55 -1.30 22.57 2.69
N LEU A 56 -0.98 23.10 1.52
CA LEU A 56 -0.42 22.31 0.42
C LEU A 56 0.96 21.71 0.74
N VAL A 57 1.75 22.38 1.59
CA VAL A 57 3.08 21.91 1.95
C VAL A 57 2.96 20.70 2.87
N GLU A 58 2.18 20.83 3.94
CA GLU A 58 1.95 19.74 4.90
C GLU A 58 1.18 18.57 4.27
N ILE A 59 0.30 18.82 3.29
CA ILE A 59 -0.31 17.75 2.48
C ILE A 59 0.78 17.00 1.71
N GLY A 60 1.72 17.70 1.10
CA GLY A 60 2.82 17.08 0.36
C GLY A 60 3.75 16.26 1.25
N ASP A 61 4.03 16.78 2.45
CA ASP A 61 4.84 16.13 3.47
C ASP A 61 4.21 14.82 3.94
N ALA A 62 2.98 14.88 4.45
CA ALA A 62 2.25 13.71 4.95
C ALA A 62 2.05 12.64 3.85
N LEU A 63 1.79 13.02 2.60
CA LEU A 63 1.71 12.05 1.49
C LEU A 63 3.05 11.37 1.20
N GLY A 64 4.15 12.11 1.33
CA GLY A 64 5.52 11.59 1.23
C GLY A 64 5.83 10.59 2.34
N ASP A 65 5.49 10.94 3.57
CA ASP A 65 5.76 10.10 4.74
C ASP A 65 4.87 8.86 4.78
N MET A 66 3.60 8.97 4.39
CA MET A 66 2.74 7.80 4.17
C MET A 66 3.37 6.81 3.16
N LEU A 67 3.94 7.29 2.06
CA LEU A 67 4.65 6.44 1.10
C LEU A 67 5.89 5.82 1.74
N TYR A 68 6.66 6.59 2.50
CA TYR A 68 7.89 6.14 3.15
C TYR A 68 7.61 5.04 4.19
N ILE A 69 6.62 5.26 5.06
CA ILE A 69 6.18 4.29 6.08
C ILE A 69 5.57 3.05 5.44
N LEU A 70 4.80 3.20 4.35
CA LEU A 70 4.27 2.07 3.60
C LEU A 70 5.42 1.23 3.00
N CYS A 71 6.42 1.86 2.39
CA CYS A 71 7.61 1.17 1.89
C CYS A 71 8.34 0.43 3.02
N GLY A 72 8.53 1.06 4.18
CA GLY A 72 9.14 0.40 5.34
C GLY A 72 8.32 -0.78 5.85
N THR A 73 6.99 -0.71 5.77
CA THR A 73 6.08 -1.81 6.12
C THR A 73 6.14 -2.95 5.09
N ILE A 74 6.19 -2.63 3.80
CA ILE A 74 6.38 -3.60 2.71
C ILE A 74 7.69 -4.39 2.92
N ILE A 75 8.78 -3.68 3.21
CA ILE A 75 10.11 -4.26 3.45
C ILE A 75 10.14 -5.11 4.72
N ALA A 76 9.51 -4.62 5.80
CA ALA A 76 9.41 -5.37 7.04
C ALA A 76 8.66 -6.69 6.85
N HIS A 77 7.70 -6.77 5.92
CA HIS A 77 6.98 -8.00 5.62
C HIS A 77 7.54 -8.80 4.44
N GLY A 78 8.61 -8.32 3.77
CA GLY A 78 9.26 -9.03 2.67
C GLY A 78 8.48 -9.01 1.35
N PHE A 79 7.67 -7.99 1.13
CA PHE A 79 6.84 -7.85 -0.08
C PHE A 79 7.48 -6.99 -1.18
N GLN A 80 8.70 -6.46 -0.99
CA GLN A 80 9.34 -5.52 -1.92
C GLN A 80 9.37 -6.02 -3.37
N ASP A 81 9.58 -7.32 -3.59
CA ASP A 81 9.67 -7.92 -4.94
C ASP A 81 8.31 -8.37 -5.50
N LYS A 82 7.23 -8.24 -4.71
CA LYS A 82 5.88 -8.68 -5.08
C LYS A 82 4.84 -7.57 -5.09
N ILE A 83 5.11 -6.44 -4.43
CA ILE A 83 4.10 -5.40 -4.22
C ILE A 83 3.59 -4.81 -5.52
N GLU A 84 4.43 -4.69 -6.55
CA GLU A 84 3.98 -4.23 -7.87
C GLU A 84 3.03 -5.24 -8.53
N ALA A 85 3.34 -6.53 -8.49
CA ALA A 85 2.44 -7.57 -9.01
C ALA A 85 1.11 -7.62 -8.25
N ILE A 86 1.14 -7.41 -6.92
CA ILE A 86 -0.08 -7.30 -6.10
C ILE A 86 -0.89 -6.07 -6.52
N PHE A 87 -0.23 -4.93 -6.72
CA PHE A 87 -0.87 -3.72 -7.20
C PHE A 87 -1.52 -3.92 -8.56
N ASP A 88 -0.83 -4.56 -9.50
CA ASP A 88 -1.35 -4.84 -10.85
C ASP A 88 -2.61 -5.73 -10.81
N GLU A 89 -2.61 -6.78 -9.98
CA GLU A 89 -3.78 -7.67 -9.81
C GLU A 89 -4.96 -6.94 -9.14
N ILE A 90 -4.69 -6.10 -8.15
CA ILE A 90 -5.70 -5.24 -7.52
C ILE A 90 -6.26 -4.24 -8.54
N GLN A 91 -5.40 -3.64 -9.37
CA GLN A 91 -5.81 -2.70 -10.40
C GLN A 91 -6.65 -3.38 -11.48
N LEU A 92 -6.25 -4.57 -11.93
CA LEU A 92 -7.00 -5.40 -12.88
C LEU A 92 -8.41 -5.69 -12.34
N SER A 93 -8.51 -6.12 -11.08
CA SER A 93 -9.80 -6.30 -10.39
C SER A 93 -10.59 -5.00 -10.25
N ASN A 94 -9.95 -3.88 -9.93
CA ASN A 94 -10.64 -2.59 -9.82
C ASN A 94 -11.24 -2.14 -11.15
N MET A 95 -10.53 -2.33 -12.26
CA MET A 95 -11.03 -1.99 -13.59
C MET A 95 -12.14 -2.94 -14.07
N SER A 96 -12.20 -4.17 -13.55
CA SER A 96 -13.30 -5.10 -13.82
C SER A 96 -14.65 -4.66 -13.23
N LYS A 97 -14.66 -3.64 -12.36
CA LYS A 97 -15.88 -3.08 -11.76
C LYS A 97 -16.71 -2.23 -12.72
N LEU A 98 -16.19 -1.88 -13.89
CA LEU A 98 -16.91 -1.12 -14.89
C LEU A 98 -18.09 -1.92 -15.44
N ASP A 99 -19.13 -1.22 -15.89
CA ASP A 99 -20.25 -1.81 -16.62
C ASP A 99 -19.84 -2.23 -18.05
N ASP A 100 -20.78 -2.81 -18.79
CA ASP A 100 -20.53 -3.29 -20.16
C ASP A 100 -20.18 -2.18 -21.16
N ASN A 101 -20.38 -0.91 -20.77
CA ASN A 101 -20.01 0.26 -21.57
C ASN A 101 -18.71 0.93 -21.07
N GLY A 102 -18.01 0.31 -20.11
CA GLY A 102 -16.79 0.87 -19.52
C GLY A 102 -17.04 2.02 -18.55
N LYS A 103 -18.25 2.16 -18.00
CA LYS A 103 -18.60 3.23 -17.05
C LYS A 103 -18.58 2.73 -15.60
N PRO A 104 -18.14 3.57 -14.65
CA PRO A 104 -18.22 3.25 -13.23
C PRO A 104 -19.67 3.27 -12.74
N ILE A 105 -20.00 2.32 -11.86
CA ILE A 105 -21.27 2.29 -11.13
C ILE A 105 -21.00 2.88 -9.74
N TYR A 106 -21.72 3.93 -9.36
CA TYR A 106 -21.53 4.61 -8.07
C TYR A 106 -22.70 4.37 -7.11
N ARG A 107 -22.37 4.35 -5.81
CA ARG A 107 -23.33 4.55 -4.72
C ARG A 107 -23.46 6.05 -4.42
N GLU A 108 -24.50 6.43 -3.67
CA GLU A 108 -24.79 7.81 -3.27
C GLU A 108 -23.63 8.53 -2.55
N ASP A 109 -22.78 7.79 -1.84
CA ASP A 109 -21.59 8.34 -1.16
C ASP A 109 -20.34 8.42 -2.05
N GLY A 110 -20.49 8.20 -3.37
CA GLY A 110 -19.39 8.23 -4.34
C GLY A 110 -18.57 6.94 -4.39
N LYS A 111 -18.93 5.88 -3.65
CA LYS A 111 -18.21 4.61 -3.68
C LYS A 111 -18.41 3.88 -5.01
N VAL A 112 -17.31 3.43 -5.63
CA VAL A 112 -17.34 2.55 -6.81
C VAL A 112 -17.89 1.17 -6.44
N MET A 113 -18.94 0.76 -7.14
CA MET A 113 -19.64 -0.51 -6.98
C MET A 113 -19.12 -1.56 -7.96
N LYS A 114 -19.46 -2.83 -7.70
CA LYS A 114 -19.04 -3.95 -8.55
C LYS A 114 -19.95 -4.07 -9.78
N GLY A 115 -19.36 -3.96 -10.96
CA GLY A 115 -20.01 -4.25 -12.24
C GLY A 115 -20.23 -5.75 -12.51
N PRO A 116 -20.91 -6.08 -13.61
CA PRO A 116 -21.25 -7.46 -13.97
C PRO A 116 -20.01 -8.32 -14.26
N ASN A 117 -18.91 -7.71 -14.71
CA ASN A 117 -17.66 -8.38 -15.05
C ASN A 117 -16.67 -8.46 -13.88
N TYR A 118 -17.10 -8.09 -12.66
CA TYR A 118 -16.23 -8.05 -11.50
C TYR A 118 -15.65 -9.42 -11.16
N PHE A 119 -14.34 -9.47 -10.94
CA PHE A 119 -13.66 -10.56 -10.24
C PHE A 119 -12.88 -10.03 -9.03
N LYS A 120 -12.75 -10.88 -8.01
CA LYS A 120 -11.90 -10.59 -6.83
C LYS A 120 -10.43 -10.78 -7.24
N PRO A 121 -9.49 -9.92 -6.78
CA PRO A 121 -8.07 -10.12 -7.08
C PRO A 121 -7.58 -11.44 -6.49
N ASP A 122 -6.83 -12.21 -7.27
CA ASP A 122 -6.28 -13.50 -6.88
C ASP A 122 -4.80 -13.39 -6.52
N LEU A 123 -4.54 -12.92 -5.29
CA LEU A 123 -3.17 -12.78 -4.78
C LEU A 123 -2.49 -14.12 -4.52
N SER A 124 -3.25 -15.23 -4.44
CA SER A 124 -2.67 -16.56 -4.17
C SER A 124 -1.68 -16.97 -5.26
N LYS A 125 -1.95 -16.61 -6.52
CA LYS A 125 -1.07 -16.88 -7.68
C LYS A 125 0.25 -16.11 -7.64
N ILE A 126 0.26 -14.96 -6.95
CA ILE A 126 1.45 -14.13 -6.80
C ILE A 126 2.32 -14.64 -5.65
N LEU A 127 1.67 -15.10 -4.58
CA LEU A 127 2.33 -15.63 -3.38
C LEU A 127 2.77 -17.09 -3.52
N ALA A 128 2.14 -17.88 -4.39
CA ALA A 128 2.46 -19.30 -4.59
C ALA A 128 3.74 -19.57 -5.40
N LYS A 129 4.37 -18.55 -6.00
CA LYS A 129 5.54 -18.73 -6.90
C LYS A 129 6.86 -19.04 -6.19
N ASP A 130 6.90 -19.04 -4.85
CA ASP A 130 8.15 -19.17 -4.08
C ASP A 130 8.22 -20.45 -3.22
N GLN A 131 7.45 -21.49 -3.56
CA GLN A 131 7.60 -22.83 -2.97
C GLN A 131 8.52 -23.72 -3.81
#